data_AF-A0A938LAS9-F1
#
_entry.id   AF-A0A938LAS9-F1
#
_cell.length_a   1.000
_cell.length_b   1.000
_cell.length_c   1.000
_cell.angle_alpha   90.00
_cell.angle_beta   90.00
_cell.angle_gamma   90.00
#
_symmetry.space_group_name_H-M   'P 1'
#
loop_
_entity.id
_entity.type
_entity.pdbx_description
1 polymer ?
#
loop_
_entity_poly.entity_id
_entity_poly.type
_entity_poly.pdbx_seq_one_letter_code
_entity_poly.pdbx_strand_id
1 'polypeptide(L)'
;MSTQRELIRDLEQQEQQLREGGREAGVARQRKLGRLTARERIAELLDPGMPFRELGLWAAWGMYPEWGDVPAAGVVVGLGRIS
;
A
#
# COMPACT_ATOMS: atom_id res chain seq x y z
N MET A 1 16.04 24.90 6.18
CA MET A 1 16.46 23.50 5.95
C MET A 1 15.59 22.64 6.83
N SER A 2 14.88 21.67 6.26
CA SER A 2 14.08 20.73 7.02
C SER A 2 14.99 19.84 7.87
N THR A 3 14.56 19.55 9.09
CA THR A 3 15.23 18.64 10.02
C THR A 3 15.03 17.20 9.56
N GLN A 4 15.91 16.29 9.99
CA GLN A 4 15.75 14.85 9.72
C GLN A 4 14.39 14.31 10.21
N ARG A 5 13.89 14.83 11.33
CA ARG A 5 12.58 14.43 11.88
C ARG A 5 11.40 14.92 11.03
N GLU A 6 11.54 16.05 10.35
CA GLU A 6 10.52 16.53 9.41
C GLU A 6 10.49 15.63 8.18
N LEU A 7 11.65 15.32 7.61
CA LEU A 7 11.75 14.45 6.44
C LEU A 7 11.19 13.04 6.70
N ILE A 8 11.45 12.46 7.87
CA ILE A 8 10.88 11.16 8.24
C ILE A 8 9.36 11.22 8.34
N ARG A 9 8.80 12.27 8.95
CA ARG A 9 7.34 12.43 9.07
C ARG A 9 6.69 12.60 7.71
N ASP A 10 7.30 13.37 6.82
CA ASP A 10 6.79 13.55 5.46
C ASP A 10 6.78 12.21 4.71
N LEU A 11 7.85 11.42 4.85
CA LEU A 11 7.93 10.08 4.26
C LEU A 11 6.83 9.15 4.82
N GLU A 12 6.65 9.10 6.14
CA GLU A 12 5.63 8.28 6.79
C GLU A 12 4.21 8.65 6.34
N GLN A 13 3.92 9.95 6.19
CA GLN A 13 2.64 10.44 5.67
C GLN A 13 2.39 10.00 4.23
N GLN A 14 3.41 10.08 3.37
CA GLN A 14 3.32 9.63 1.98
C GLN A 14 3.16 8.11 1.90
N GLU A 15 3.89 7.33 2.71
CA GLU A 15 3.69 5.89 2.76
C GLU A 15 2.27 5.51 3.19
N GLN A 16 1.72 6.21 4.17
CA GLN A 16 0.35 5.98 4.61
C GLN A 16 -0.65 6.17 3.46
N GLN A 17 -0.50 7.25 2.68
CA GLN A 17 -1.32 7.50 1.49
C GLN A 17 -1.14 6.41 0.42
N LEU A 18 0.10 5.97 0.16
CA LEU A 18 0.36 4.90 -0.82
C LEU A 18 -0.25 3.56 -0.39
N ARG A 19 -0.31 3.28 0.91
CA ARG A 19 -0.91 2.04 1.45
C ARG A 19 -2.42 1.97 1.29
N GLU A 20 -3.10 3.11 1.11
CA GLU A 20 -4.53 3.16 0.76
C GLU A 20 -4.81 2.57 -0.64
N GLY A 21 -3.79 2.45 -1.50
CA GLY A 21 -3.92 1.84 -2.82
C GLY A 21 -4.83 2.65 -3.74
N GLY A 22 -5.89 2.03 -4.27
CA GLY A 22 -6.85 2.70 -5.17
C GLY A 22 -7.74 3.77 -4.51
N ARG A 23 -7.32 4.30 -3.35
CA ARG A 23 -8.06 5.19 -2.45
C ARG A 23 -9.44 4.61 -2.07
N GLU A 24 -10.27 5.43 -1.43
CA GLU A 24 -11.62 5.04 -0.99
C GLU A 24 -12.45 4.43 -2.12
N ALA A 25 -12.36 4.95 -3.35
CA ALA A 25 -13.11 4.43 -4.49
C ALA A 25 -12.72 2.99 -4.85
N GLY A 26 -11.42 2.67 -4.86
CA GLY A 26 -10.93 1.32 -5.14
C GLY A 26 -11.32 0.32 -4.06
N VAL A 27 -11.20 0.73 -2.79
CA VAL A 27 -11.61 -0.08 -1.63
C VAL A 27 -13.13 -0.33 -1.66
N ALA A 28 -13.93 0.73 -1.79
CA ALA A 28 -15.38 0.62 -1.89
C ALA A 28 -15.83 -0.26 -3.05
N ARG A 29 -15.14 -0.21 -4.20
CA ARG A 29 -15.42 -1.10 -5.34
C ARG A 29 -15.19 -2.57 -4.98
N GLN A 30 -14.08 -2.92 -4.32
CA GLN A 30 -13.86 -4.30 -3.89
C GLN A 30 -14.92 -4.75 -2.89
N ARG A 31 -15.21 -3.91 -1.88
CA ARG A 31 -16.19 -4.20 -0.83
C ARG A 31 -17.61 -4.37 -1.37
N LYS A 32 -18.04 -3.50 -2.31
CA LYS A 32 -19.35 -3.61 -2.99
C LYS A 32 -19.51 -4.94 -3.73
N LEU A 33 -18.41 -5.51 -4.22
CA LEU A 33 -18.39 -6.81 -4.90
C LEU A 33 -18.25 -7.99 -3.91
N GLY A 34 -18.31 -7.76 -2.60
CA GLY A 34 -18.10 -8.79 -1.58
C GLY A 34 -16.64 -9.29 -1.52
N ARG A 35 -15.68 -8.50 -2.02
CA ARG A 35 -14.26 -8.87 -2.10
C ARG A 35 -13.44 -8.11 -1.08
N LEU A 36 -12.44 -8.79 -0.54
CA LEU A 36 -11.33 -8.17 0.19
C LEU A 36 -10.41 -7.39 -0.76
N THR A 37 -9.73 -6.37 -0.26
CA THR A 37 -8.62 -5.68 -0.94
C THR A 37 -7.39 -6.58 -1.05
N ALA A 38 -6.39 -6.19 -1.84
CA ALA A 38 -5.16 -6.98 -1.97
C ALA A 38 -4.43 -7.16 -0.63
N ARG A 39 -4.28 -6.08 0.15
CA ARG A 39 -3.61 -6.12 1.47
C ARG A 39 -4.41 -6.89 2.51
N GLU A 40 -5.74 -6.81 2.47
CA GLU A 40 -6.61 -7.64 3.32
C GLU A 40 -6.47 -9.13 3.01
N ARG A 41 -6.44 -9.51 1.72
CA ARG A 41 -6.22 -10.91 1.33
C ARG A 41 -4.88 -11.44 1.84
N ILE A 42 -3.84 -10.62 1.79
CA ILE A 42 -2.51 -10.98 2.32
C ILE A 42 -2.59 -11.13 3.84
N ALA A 43 -3.23 -10.19 4.55
CA ALA A 43 -3.38 -10.28 6.01
C ALA A 43 -4.13 -11.54 6.46
N GLU A 44 -5.18 -11.94 5.73
CA GLU A 44 -5.94 -13.19 5.99
C GLU A 44 -5.15 -14.46 5.63
N LEU A 45 -4.20 -14.37 4.70
CA LEU A 45 -3.39 -15.51 4.26
C LEU A 45 -2.25 -15.83 5.24
N LEU A 46 -1.72 -14.83 5.93
CA LEU A 46 -0.56 -14.98 6.81
C LEU A 46 -0.93 -15.53 8.17
N ASP A 47 0.02 -16.20 8.82
CA ASP A 47 -0.14 -16.67 10.20
C ASP A 47 -0.49 -15.48 11.13
N PRO A 48 -1.47 -15.63 12.05
CA PRO A 48 -1.87 -14.55 12.95
C PRO A 48 -0.69 -13.96 13.73
N GLY A 49 -0.58 -12.62 13.68
CA GLY A 49 0.49 -11.89 14.37
C GLY A 49 1.85 -11.90 13.66
N MET A 50 1.99 -12.58 12.51
CA MET A 50 3.22 -12.52 11.72
C MET A 50 3.27 -11.27 10.85
N PRO A 51 4.44 -10.60 10.76
CA PRO A 51 4.57 -9.39 9.94
C PRO A 51 4.57 -9.73 8.45
N PHE A 52 4.01 -8.81 7.65
CA PHE A 52 4.21 -8.76 6.20
C PHE A 52 5.24 -7.70 5.85
N ARG A 53 6.33 -8.09 5.18
CA ARG A 53 7.31 -7.14 4.63
C ARG A 53 6.94 -6.82 3.19
N GLU A 54 6.21 -5.73 2.99
CA GLU A 54 5.86 -5.23 1.67
C GLU A 54 7.09 -4.68 0.93
N LEU A 55 7.18 -4.98 -0.36
CA LEU A 55 8.23 -4.54 -1.28
C LEU A 55 7.60 -3.70 -2.39
N GLY A 56 8.27 -2.62 -2.78
CA GLY A 56 7.85 -1.81 -3.92
C GLY A 56 6.66 -0.89 -3.67
N LEU A 57 6.39 -0.46 -2.43
CA LEU A 57 5.31 0.51 -2.12
C LEU A 57 5.37 1.78 -3.01
N TRP A 58 6.58 2.27 -3.23
CA TRP A 58 6.88 3.46 -4.03
C TRP A 58 6.96 3.21 -5.53
N ALA A 59 6.71 1.98 -6.00
CA ALA A 59 6.72 1.68 -7.42
C ALA A 59 5.67 2.54 -8.15
N ALA A 60 6.08 3.11 -9.29
CA ALA A 60 5.29 4.06 -10.09
C ALA A 60 4.96 5.42 -9.43
N TRP A 61 5.49 5.72 -8.24
CA TRP A 61 5.22 7.00 -7.58
C TRP A 61 5.77 8.19 -8.38
N GLY A 62 4.89 9.14 -8.72
CA GLY A 62 5.24 10.34 -9.49
C GLY A 62 5.61 10.09 -10.95
N MET A 63 5.45 8.87 -11.47
CA MET A 63 5.92 8.49 -12.81
C MET A 63 4.93 8.82 -13.94
N TYR A 64 3.63 8.86 -13.65
CA TYR A 64 2.56 8.95 -14.67
C TYR A 64 1.56 10.07 -14.37
N PRO A 65 1.97 11.35 -14.38
CA PRO A 65 1.10 12.48 -14.01
C PRO A 65 -0.17 12.58 -14.87
N GLU A 66 -0.09 12.16 -16.13
CA GLU A 66 -1.20 12.15 -17.10
C GLU A 66 -2.28 11.10 -16.76
N TRP A 67 -1.91 10.04 -16.04
CA TRP A 67 -2.75 8.89 -15.73
C TRP A 67 -3.18 8.85 -14.26
N GLY A 68 -2.68 9.81 -13.47
CA GLY A 68 -2.90 9.90 -12.04
C GLY A 68 -1.99 8.96 -11.23
N ASP A 69 -2.27 8.89 -9.94
CA ASP A 69 -1.46 8.11 -9.01
C ASP A 69 -1.71 6.60 -9.22
N VAL A 70 -0.63 5.84 -9.34
CA VAL A 70 -0.66 4.37 -9.42
C VAL A 70 0.15 3.78 -8.26
N PRO A 71 -0.41 3.72 -7.03
CA PRO A 71 0.35 3.25 -5.87
C PRO A 71 0.83 1.81 -6.04
N ALA A 72 2.09 1.56 -5.67
CA ALA A 72 2.77 0.27 -5.82
C ALA A 72 2.68 -0.32 -7.24
N ALA A 73 2.58 0.52 -8.28
CA ALA A 73 2.32 0.10 -9.66
C ALA A 73 1.11 -0.84 -9.83
N GLY A 74 0.14 -0.78 -8.91
CA GLY A 74 -1.06 -1.61 -8.93
C GLY A 74 -0.88 -3.05 -8.42
N VAL A 75 0.29 -3.41 -7.88
CA VAL A 75 0.58 -4.76 -7.39
C VAL A 75 1.18 -4.70 -5.99
N VAL A 76 0.72 -5.57 -5.09
CA VAL A 76 1.30 -5.72 -3.74
C VAL A 76 2.18 -6.97 -3.73
N VAL A 77 3.46 -6.80 -3.43
CA VAL A 77 4.46 -7.87 -3.35
C VAL A 77 5.12 -7.83 -1.97
N GLY A 78 5.50 -8.98 -1.43
CA GLY A 78 6.24 -9.00 -0.17
C GLY A 78 6.55 -10.39 0.35
N LEU A 79 7.13 -10.41 1.54
CA LEU A 79 7.53 -11.62 2.27
C LEU A 79 6.67 -11.76 3.53
N GLY A 80 6.19 -12.97 3.79
CA GLY A 80 5.42 -13.30 4.98
C GLY A 80 5.50 -14.80 5.29
N ARG A 81 5.02 -15.19 6.47
CA ARG A 81 5.07 -16.57 6.96
C ARG A 81 3.69 -17.26 6.87
N ILE A 82 3.72 -18.51 6.42
CA ILE A 82 2.60 -19.46 6.45
C ILE A 82 3.21 -20.78 6.94
N SER A 83 2.69 -21.37 8.01
CA SER A 83 3.20 -22.65 8.54
C SER A 83 2.13 -23.67 8.93
#